data_AF-A0A7C2NNU6-F1
#
_entry.id   AF-A0A7C2NNU6-F1
#
_cell.length_a   1.000
_cell.length_b   1.000
_cell.length_c   1.000
_cell.angle_alpha   90.00
_cell.angle_beta   90.00
_cell.angle_gamma   90.00
#
_symmetry.space_group_name_H-M   'P 1'
#
loop_
_entity.id
_entity.type
_entity.pdbx_description
1 polymer ?
#
loop_
_entity_poly.entity_id
_entity_poly.type
_entity_poly.pdbx_seq_one_letter_code
_entity_poly.pdbx_strand_id
1 'polypeptide(L)' 'MSNRPGRNDPCPCGSGKKYKHCCALKEERLSLGARVWFALIGLMLLLGAWLALTEINLR' A
#
# COMPACT_ATOMS: atom_id res chain seq x y z
N MET A 1 -29.62 18.63 3.58
CA MET A 1 -28.32 18.43 2.90
C MET A 1 -27.41 17.57 3.76
N SER A 2 -26.89 16.45 3.26
CA SER A 2 -25.79 15.73 3.93
C SER A 2 -24.48 16.48 3.68
N ASN A 3 -24.10 17.38 4.60
CA ASN A 3 -22.87 18.18 4.50
C ASN A 3 -21.66 17.29 4.81
N ARG A 4 -21.19 16.55 3.79
CA ARG A 4 -19.97 15.75 3.90
C ARG A 4 -18.79 16.72 3.82
N PRO A 5 -17.87 16.72 4.81
CA PRO A 5 -16.72 17.62 4.79
C PRO A 5 -15.85 17.33 3.56
N GLY A 6 -15.37 18.39 2.91
CA GLY A 6 -14.40 18.32 1.84
C GLY A 6 -13.04 17.79 2.34
N ARG A 7 -12.21 17.26 1.43
CA ARG A 7 -10.92 16.63 1.78
C ARG A 7 -9.99 17.57 2.57
N ASN A 8 -10.00 18.87 2.30
CA ASN A 8 -9.11 19.83 2.96
C ASN A 8 -9.72 20.50 4.19
N ASP A 9 -11.00 20.27 4.48
CA ASP A 9 -11.72 20.90 5.59
C ASP A 9 -11.23 20.37 6.95
N PRO A 10 -11.41 21.10 8.05
CA PRO A 10 -11.13 20.59 9.39
C PRO A 10 -11.95 19.32 9.66
N CYS A 11 -11.33 18.30 10.27
CA CYS A 11 -12.01 17.06 10.59
C CYS A 11 -13.11 17.30 11.63
N PRO A 12 -14.36 16.84 11.40
CA PRO A 12 -15.45 16.96 12.38
C PRO A 12 -15.23 16.11 13.64
N CYS A 13 -14.18 15.31 13.67
CA CYS A 13 -13.77 14.48 14.81
C CYS A 13 -13.04 15.27 15.93
N GLY A 14 -12.82 16.58 15.77
CA GLY A 14 -12.17 17.41 16.79
C GLY A 14 -10.65 17.28 16.86
N SER A 15 -10.01 16.58 15.91
CA SER A 15 -8.55 16.33 15.94
C SER A 15 -7.68 17.52 15.53
N GLY A 16 -8.27 18.60 15.00
CA GLY A 16 -7.55 19.74 14.42
C GLY A 16 -6.86 19.44 13.08
N LYS A 17 -6.90 18.20 12.57
CA LYS A 17 -6.31 17.79 11.29
C LYS A 17 -7.28 18.02 10.13
N LYS A 18 -6.76 18.17 8.90
CA LYS A 18 -7.59 18.15 7.67
C LYS A 18 -8.28 16.79 7.51
N TYR A 19 -9.52 16.77 7.01
CA TYR A 19 -10.33 15.56 6.88
C TYR A 19 -9.59 14.44 6.11
N LYS A 20 -8.89 14.80 5.02
CA LYS A 20 -8.06 13.88 4.21
C LYS A 20 -6.91 13.19 4.97
N HIS A 21 -6.48 13.76 6.10
CA HIS A 21 -5.38 13.25 6.93
C HIS A 21 -5.88 12.67 8.26
N CYS A 22 -7.19 12.56 8.43
CA CYS A 22 -7.79 12.05 9.65
C CYS A 22 -8.85 10.99 9.30
N CYS A 23 -10.13 11.31 9.37
CA CYS A 23 -11.20 10.34 9.15
C CYS A 23 -11.32 9.83 7.71
N ALA A 24 -10.75 10.52 6.71
CA ALA A 24 -10.75 10.02 5.34
C ALA A 24 -9.77 8.85 5.13
N LEU A 25 -8.75 8.70 5.99
CA LEU A 25 -7.76 7.63 5.92
C LEU A 25 -8.24 6.34 6.59
N LYS A 26 -9.50 6.28 7.05
CA LYS A 26 -9.99 5.16 7.86
C LYS A 26 -9.89 3.81 7.14
N GLU A 27 -9.69 3.78 5.82
CA GLU A 27 -9.22 2.59 5.11
C GLU A 27 -8.29 2.94 3.94
N GLU A 28 -7.00 3.16 4.21
CA GLU A 28 -5.98 2.83 3.21
C GLU A 28 -5.75 1.32 3.22
N ARG A 29 -6.79 0.54 2.86
CA ARG A 29 -6.55 -0.84 2.43
C ARG A 29 -5.74 -0.75 1.16
N LEU A 30 -4.42 -0.86 1.29
CA LEU A 30 -3.53 -1.14 0.15
C LEU A 30 -4.25 -2.18 -0.71
N SER A 31 -4.58 -1.83 -1.95
CA SER A 31 -5.46 -2.65 -2.77
C SER A 31 -4.91 -4.07 -2.82
N LEU A 32 -5.80 -5.08 -2.75
CA LEU A 32 -5.37 -6.47 -2.80
C LEU A 32 -4.51 -6.72 -4.06
N GLY A 33 -4.81 -6.03 -5.16
CA GLY A 33 -4.00 -6.03 -6.37
C GLY A 33 -2.57 -5.54 -6.16
N ALA A 34 -2.35 -4.44 -5.44
CA ALA A 34 -1.00 -3.96 -5.13
C ALA A 34 -0.22 -4.98 -4.29
N ARG A 35 -0.87 -5.58 -3.27
CA ARG A 35 -0.25 -6.62 -2.44
C ARG A 35 0.16 -7.85 -3.24
N VAL A 36 -0.73 -8.35 -4.10
CA VAL A 36 -0.47 -9.53 -4.95
C VAL A 36 0.65 -9.23 -5.94
N TRP A 37 0.63 -8.05 -6.57
CA TRP A 37 1.65 -7.66 -7.54
C TRP A 37 3.05 -7.60 -6.91
N PHE A 38 3.20 -7.00 -5.73
CA PHE A 38 4.47 -6.99 -5.01
C PHE A 38 4.93 -8.40 -4.60
N ALA A 39 4.00 -9.28 -4.19
CA ALA A 39 4.33 -10.67 -3.87
C ALA A 39 4.84 -11.46 -5.09
N LEU A 40 4.20 -11.27 -6.25
CA LEU A 40 4.61 -11.91 -7.51
C LEU A 40 5.99 -11.42 -7.98
N ILE A 41 6.24 -10.11 -7.93
CA ILE A 41 7.55 -9.54 -8.26
C ILE A 41 8.62 -10.08 -7.32
N GLY A 42 8.35 -10.10 -6.02
CA GLY A 42 9.28 -10.65 -5.04
C GLY A 42 9.61 -12.12 -5.32
N LEU A 43 8.60 -12.95 -5.60
CA LEU A 43 8.80 -14.36 -5.95
C LEU A 43 9.64 -14.53 -7.22
N MET A 44 9.37 -13.74 -8.26
CA MET A 44 10.13 -13.78 -9.52
C MET A 44 11.60 -13.44 -9.32
N LEU A 45 11.92 -12.39 -8.55
CA LEU A 45 13.30 -11.98 -8.27
C LEU A 45 14.03 -13.02 -7.40
N LEU A 46 13.37 -13.56 -6.39
CA LEU A 46 13.96 -14.58 -5.51
C LEU A 46 14.25 -15.88 -6.26
N LEU A 47 13.32 -16.35 -7.11
CA LEU A 47 13.53 -17.52 -7.96
C LEU A 47 14.67 -17.30 -8.96
N GLY A 48 14.73 -16.12 -9.59
CA GLY A 48 15.81 -15.76 -10.51
C GLY A 48 17.18 -15.74 -9.82
N ALA A 49 17.25 -15.13 -8.62
CA ALA A 49 18.47 -15.12 -7.83
C ALA A 49 18.89 -16.53 -7.39
N TRP A 50 17.94 -17.36 -6.96
CA TRP A 50 18.19 -18.75 -6.60
C TRP A 50 18.78 -19.54 -7.78
N LEU A 51 18.15 -19.46 -8.96
CA LEU A 51 18.64 -20.14 -10.16
C LEU A 51 20.05 -19.70 -10.54
N ALA A 52 20.31 -18.39 -10.54
CA ALA A 52 21.64 -17.85 -10.83
C ALA A 52 22.70 -18.36 -9.84
N LEU A 53 22.37 -18.42 -8.53
CA LEU A 53 23.27 -18.95 -7.52
C LEU A 53 23.50 -20.46 -7.69
N THR A 54 22.47 -21.22 -8.04
CA THR A 54 22.62 -22.66 -8.29
C THR A 54 23.51 -22.94 -9.50
N GLU A 55 23.46 -22.10 -10.54
CA GLU A 55 24.36 -22.23 -11.70
C GLU A 55 25.81 -21.90 -11.37
N ILE A 56 26.06 -20.92 -10.48
CA ILE A 56 27.42 -20.59 -10.02
C ILE A 56 28.02 -21.73 -9.18
N ASN A 57 27.20 -22.39 -8.35
CA ASN A 57 27.66 -23.48 -7.49
C ASN A 57 27.81 -24.83 -8.23
N LEU A 58 27.25 -24.95 -9.44
CA LEU A 58 27.36 -26.13 -10.29
C LEU A 58 28.53 -26.02 -11.31
N ARG A 59 29.16 -24.85 -11.41
CA ARG A 59 30.42 -24.64 -12.14
C ARG A 59 31.62 -24.80 -11.22
#